data_AF-A0A260UPI4-F1
#
_entry.id   AF-A0A260UPI4-F1
#
_cell.length_a   1.000
_cell.length_b   1.000
_cell.length_c   1.000
_cell.angle_alpha   90.00
_cell.angle_beta   90.00
_cell.angle_gamma   90.00
#
_symmetry.space_group_name_H-M   'P 1'
#
loop_
_entity.id
_entity.type
_entity.pdbx_description
1 polymer ?
#
loop_
_entity_poly.entity_id
_entity_poly.type
_entity_poly.pdbx_seq_one_letter_code
_entity_poly.pdbx_strand_id
1 'polypeptide(L)'
;MDCSQKVRIDEALGSAYPINDLLETIQDESSVYRVSVSEIEESLGSRKRGAEIRTRLENYLKAAAGQQFVVLDFKGVGVVSSSFADEVLGKLAAGIGELQFRRTVFIDNASVTNRSLIERAIALRISEMG
;
A
#
# COMPACT_ATOMS: atom_id res chain seq x y z
N MET A 1 -17.38 39.75 0.37
CA MET A 1 -16.11 39.06 0.09
C MET A 1 -16.09 37.86 1.02
N ASP A 2 -16.18 36.60 0.63
CA ASP A 2 -16.33 35.94 -0.67
C ASP A 2 -17.02 34.59 -0.39
N CYS A 3 -17.87 34.14 -1.30
CA CYS A 3 -18.81 33.04 -1.13
C CYS A 3 -18.15 31.66 -0.94
N SER A 4 -18.60 30.95 0.09
CA SER A 4 -18.65 29.49 0.16
C SER A 4 -19.18 28.88 -1.14
N GLN A 5 -18.32 28.13 -1.85
CA GLN A 5 -18.58 26.96 -2.70
C GLN A 5 -17.35 26.77 -3.60
N LYS A 6 -16.74 25.58 -3.67
CA LYS A 6 -17.33 24.42 -4.36
C LYS A 6 -16.83 23.14 -3.70
N VAL A 7 -17.67 22.52 -2.88
CA VAL A 7 -17.57 21.10 -2.60
C VAL A 7 -18.07 20.39 -3.86
N ARG A 8 -17.15 19.83 -4.64
CA ARG A 8 -17.49 18.81 -5.63
C ARG A 8 -17.60 17.50 -4.88
N ILE A 9 -18.79 17.24 -4.38
CA ILE A 9 -19.21 15.90 -3.94
C ILE A 9 -19.49 15.14 -5.23
N ASP A 10 -18.42 14.68 -5.90
CA ASP A 10 -18.57 13.72 -6.97
C ASP A 10 -18.58 12.33 -6.33
N GLU A 11 -19.78 11.76 -6.36
CA GLU A 11 -20.06 10.34 -6.45
C GLU A 11 -19.94 9.51 -5.16
N ALA A 12 -21.08 9.51 -4.44
CA ALA A 12 -21.50 8.37 -3.65
C ALA A 12 -21.45 7.09 -4.50
N LEU A 13 -20.42 6.26 -4.32
CA LEU A 13 -20.43 4.78 -4.33
C LEU A 13 -18.99 4.27 -4.53
N GLY A 14 -18.43 3.62 -3.50
CA GLY A 14 -17.40 2.58 -3.67
C GLY A 14 -16.05 2.98 -4.26
N SER A 15 -15.01 2.91 -3.42
CA SER A 15 -13.58 2.89 -3.78
C SER A 15 -12.87 4.22 -4.08
N ALA A 16 -12.73 5.04 -3.05
CA ALA A 16 -11.47 5.70 -2.73
C ALA A 16 -11.70 6.42 -1.40
N TYR A 17 -11.30 5.80 -0.29
CA TYR A 17 -11.12 6.60 0.93
C TYR A 17 -10.06 7.64 0.58
N PRO A 18 -10.36 8.95 0.63
CA PRO A 18 -9.32 9.95 0.46
C PRO A 18 -8.31 9.66 1.56
N ILE A 19 -7.12 9.22 1.16
CA ILE A 19 -6.06 8.81 2.09
C ILE A 19 -5.79 9.94 3.10
N ASN A 20 -6.03 11.20 2.72
CA ASN A 20 -6.02 12.35 3.61
C ASN A 20 -6.91 12.22 4.85
N ASP A 21 -8.18 11.83 4.73
CA ASP A 21 -9.08 11.65 5.89
C ASP A 21 -8.62 10.50 6.79
N LEU A 22 -8.12 9.42 6.17
CA LEU A 22 -7.58 8.29 6.90
C LEU A 22 -6.29 8.67 7.64
N LEU A 23 -5.42 9.46 7.01
CA LEU A 23 -4.19 9.97 7.61
C LEU A 23 -4.45 10.93 8.76
N GLU A 24 -5.46 11.80 8.63
CA GLU A 24 -5.91 12.69 9.72
C GLU A 24 -6.47 11.89 10.90
N THR A 25 -7.19 10.79 10.63
CA THR A 25 -7.74 9.92 11.68
C THR A 25 -6.67 9.06 12.39
N ILE A 26 -5.57 8.74 11.70
CA ILE A 26 -4.48 7.90 12.24
C ILE A 26 -3.50 8.70 13.12
N GLN A 27 -3.47 10.03 13.01
CA GLN A 27 -2.47 10.91 13.64
C GLN A 27 -2.49 10.94 15.18
N ASP A 28 -3.47 10.32 15.85
CA ASP A 28 -3.64 10.52 17.29
C ASP A 28 -2.55 9.86 18.14
N GLU A 29 -1.96 8.72 17.75
CA GLU A 29 -0.82 8.08 18.46
C GLU A 29 0.03 7.13 17.57
N SER A 30 -0.28 7.02 16.27
CA SER A 30 0.32 6.02 15.38
C SER A 30 1.27 6.65 14.35
N SER A 31 2.44 6.05 14.18
CA SER A 31 3.41 6.48 13.16
C SER A 31 2.99 5.97 11.77
N VAL A 32 2.78 6.87 10.82
CA VAL A 32 2.59 6.52 9.40
C VAL A 32 3.91 6.55 8.67
N TYR A 33 4.27 5.46 8.02
CA TYR A 33 5.46 5.35 7.19
C TYR A 33 5.07 5.32 5.70
N ARG A 34 5.37 6.38 4.96
CA ARG A 34 5.12 6.46 3.52
C ARG A 34 6.34 5.98 2.73
N VAL A 35 6.12 5.07 1.78
CA VAL A 35 7.18 4.47 0.94
C VAL A 35 6.86 4.70 -0.52
N SER A 36 7.78 5.33 -1.25
CA SER A 36 7.64 5.51 -2.70
C SER A 36 7.93 4.20 -3.43
N VAL A 37 6.96 3.74 -4.22
CA VAL A 37 7.11 2.51 -5.02
C VAL A 37 8.06 2.72 -6.20
N SER A 38 8.19 3.95 -6.71
CA SER A 38 9.18 4.24 -7.76
C SER A 38 10.61 3.98 -7.26
N GLU A 39 10.90 4.32 -6.00
CA GLU A 39 12.21 4.06 -5.37
C GLU A 39 12.44 2.56 -5.15
N ILE A 40 11.37 1.81 -4.89
CA ILE A 40 11.40 0.34 -4.77
C ILE A 40 11.69 -0.30 -6.13
N GLU A 41 10.94 0.06 -7.17
CA GLU A 41 11.09 -0.47 -8.54
C GLU A 41 12.48 -0.17 -9.12
N GLU A 42 12.97 1.06 -8.96
CA GLU A 42 14.34 1.43 -9.35
C GLU A 42 15.38 0.59 -8.60
N SER A 43 15.14 0.30 -7.32
CA SER A 43 16.01 -0.55 -6.50
C SER A 43 15.98 -2.03 -6.92
N LEU A 44 14.86 -2.52 -7.46
CA LEU A 44 14.67 -3.92 -7.90
C LEU A 44 15.39 -4.25 -9.22
N GLY A 45 15.68 -3.25 -10.06
CA GLY A 45 16.51 -3.42 -11.27
C GLY A 45 17.93 -3.93 -10.96
N SER A 46 18.39 -3.79 -9.71
CA SER A 46 19.58 -4.48 -9.19
C SER A 46 19.13 -5.76 -8.47
N ARG A 47 19.40 -6.94 -9.07
CA ARG A 47 18.95 -8.30 -8.67
C ARG A 47 19.14 -8.72 -7.19
N LYS A 48 19.63 -7.86 -6.30
CA LYS A 48 20.02 -8.16 -4.92
C LYS A 48 19.02 -7.70 -3.83
N ARG A 49 17.89 -7.05 -4.17
CA ARG A 49 17.25 -6.13 -3.19
C ARG A 49 15.76 -6.31 -2.86
N GLY A 50 15.02 -7.21 -3.50
CA GLY A 50 13.59 -7.44 -3.18
C GLY A 50 13.35 -7.99 -1.76
N ALA A 51 14.22 -8.90 -1.31
CA ALA A 51 14.20 -9.37 0.07
C ALA A 51 14.53 -8.27 1.08
N GLU A 52 15.44 -7.34 0.74
CA GLU A 52 15.82 -6.23 1.62
C GLU A 52 14.64 -5.29 1.87
N ILE A 53 13.85 -4.99 0.84
CA ILE A 53 12.66 -4.14 0.94
C ILE A 53 11.58 -4.83 1.76
N ARG A 54 11.33 -6.12 1.51
CA ARG A 54 10.39 -6.90 2.34
C ARG A 54 10.83 -6.90 3.80
N THR A 55 12.12 -7.15 4.09
CA THR A 55 12.66 -7.09 5.46
C THR A 55 12.50 -5.71 6.09
N ARG A 56 12.71 -4.61 5.35
CA ARG A 56 12.45 -3.26 5.86
C ARG A 56 10.98 -3.05 6.19
N LEU A 57 10.07 -3.42 5.30
CA LEU A 57 8.62 -3.34 5.53
C LEU A 57 8.19 -4.16 6.75
N GLU A 58 8.67 -5.40 6.86
CA GLU A 58 8.43 -6.25 8.04
C GLU A 58 8.98 -5.61 9.32
N ASN A 59 10.18 -5.00 9.27
CA ASN A 59 10.77 -4.34 10.43
C ASN A 59 9.95 -3.13 10.87
N TYR A 60 9.45 -2.30 9.95
CA TYR A 60 8.53 -1.21 10.30
C TYR A 60 7.26 -1.76 10.95
N LEU A 61 6.63 -2.76 10.33
CA LEU A 61 5.41 -3.36 10.89
C LEU A 61 5.63 -4.01 12.27
N LYS A 62 6.82 -4.55 12.55
CA LYS A 62 7.21 -5.12 13.84
C LYS A 62 7.60 -4.08 14.90
N ALA A 63 8.26 -2.99 14.50
CA ALA A 63 8.86 -2.02 15.42
C ALA A 63 7.85 -1.27 16.31
N ALA A 64 6.59 -1.20 15.89
CA ALA A 64 5.53 -0.54 16.66
C ALA A 64 4.44 -1.48 17.18
N ALA A 65 4.72 -2.79 17.32
CA ALA A 65 3.73 -3.78 17.77
C ALA A 65 2.39 -3.73 17.00
N GLY A 66 2.42 -3.36 15.72
CA GLY A 66 1.21 -3.19 14.89
C GLY A 66 0.54 -1.81 14.93
N GLN A 67 1.09 -0.83 15.66
CA GLN A 67 0.65 0.57 15.64
C GLN A 67 1.37 1.40 14.55
N GLN A 68 1.93 0.78 13.53
CA GLN A 68 2.52 1.47 12.38
C GLN A 68 1.75 1.13 11.12
N PHE A 69 1.36 2.18 10.40
CA PHE A 69 0.70 2.06 9.11
C PHE A 69 1.72 2.35 8.01
N VAL A 70 1.72 1.53 6.98
CA VAL A 70 2.57 1.70 5.79
C VAL A 70 1.71 2.17 4.65
N VAL A 71 2.08 3.30 4.04
CA VAL A 71 1.45 3.80 2.81
C VAL A 71 2.41 3.59 1.66
N LEU A 72 2.03 2.77 0.69
CA LEU A 72 2.77 2.58 -0.55
C LEU A 72 2.29 3.57 -1.60
N ASP A 73 3.16 4.51 -1.96
CA ASP A 73 2.86 5.58 -2.91
C ASP A 73 3.31 5.19 -4.32
N PHE A 74 2.34 4.96 -5.21
CA PHE A 74 2.57 4.60 -6.61
C PHE A 74 2.64 5.82 -7.54
N LYS A 75 2.80 7.03 -7.00
CA LYS A 75 2.91 8.25 -7.80
C LYS A 75 4.06 8.13 -8.80
N GLY A 76 3.74 8.31 -10.08
CA GLY A 76 4.71 8.21 -11.18
C GLY A 76 5.14 6.78 -11.53
N VAL A 77 4.53 5.75 -10.93
CA VAL A 77 4.81 4.34 -11.24
C VAL A 77 3.94 3.91 -12.42
N GLY A 78 4.59 3.32 -13.44
CA GLY A 78 3.93 2.69 -14.58
C GLY A 78 3.19 1.41 -14.21
N VAL A 79 2.85 0.59 -15.20
CA VAL A 79 2.24 -0.73 -14.92
C VAL A 79 3.30 -1.63 -14.28
N VAL A 80 3.04 -2.09 -13.06
CA VAL A 80 3.95 -3.02 -12.36
C VAL A 80 3.80 -4.44 -12.90
N SER A 81 4.84 -5.25 -12.76
CA SER A 81 4.75 -6.67 -13.16
C SER A 81 3.98 -7.51 -12.13
N SER A 82 3.35 -8.61 -12.57
CA SER A 82 2.71 -9.56 -11.64
C SER A 82 3.70 -10.15 -10.64
N SER A 83 4.95 -10.40 -11.07
CA SER A 83 6.01 -10.91 -10.19
C SER A 83 6.38 -9.89 -9.10
N PHE A 84 6.38 -8.60 -9.44
CA PHE A 84 6.60 -7.54 -8.45
C PHE A 84 5.47 -7.50 -7.42
N ALA A 85 4.22 -7.48 -7.90
CA ALA A 85 3.05 -7.42 -7.03
C ALA A 85 3.00 -8.60 -6.05
N ASP A 86 3.33 -9.81 -6.51
CA ASP A 86 3.39 -10.99 -5.66
C ASP A 86 4.60 -10.98 -4.71
N GLU A 87 5.80 -10.65 -5.19
CA GLU A 87 7.01 -10.65 -4.34
C GLU A 87 6.94 -9.64 -3.20
N VAL A 88 6.36 -8.47 -3.45
CA VAL A 88 6.29 -7.38 -2.48
C VAL A 88 5.01 -7.45 -1.66
N LEU A 89 3.85 -7.55 -2.29
CA LEU A 89 2.56 -7.41 -1.59
C LEU A 89 1.90 -8.76 -1.30
N GLY A 90 1.93 -9.69 -2.26
CA GLY A 90 1.44 -11.06 -2.04
C GLY A 90 2.15 -11.71 -0.85
N LYS A 91 3.48 -11.81 -0.91
CA LYS A 91 4.29 -12.40 0.16
C LYS A 91 4.21 -11.64 1.48
N LEU A 92 4.07 -10.32 1.45
CA LEU A 92 3.88 -9.53 2.67
C LEU A 92 2.53 -9.87 3.32
N ALA A 93 1.45 -9.90 2.54
CA ALA A 93 0.11 -10.29 3.01
C ALA A 93 0.09 -11.71 3.59
N ALA A 94 0.79 -12.65 2.94
CA ALA A 94 0.99 -14.00 3.46
C ALA A 94 1.78 -14.03 4.79
N GLY A 95 2.85 -13.24 4.88
CA GLY A 95 3.76 -13.25 6.02
C GLY A 95 3.17 -12.64 7.30
N ILE A 96 2.36 -11.59 7.18
CA ILE A 96 1.70 -10.93 8.33
C ILE A 96 0.23 -11.35 8.51
N GLY A 97 -0.31 -12.09 7.54
CA GLY A 97 -1.73 -12.45 7.48
C GLY A 97 -2.58 -11.38 6.80
N GLU A 98 -3.56 -11.82 6.00
CA GLU A 98 -4.39 -10.94 5.16
C GLU A 98 -5.08 -9.84 5.98
N LEU A 99 -5.66 -10.20 7.11
CA LEU A 99 -6.41 -9.28 7.95
C LEU A 99 -5.51 -8.19 8.55
N GLN A 100 -4.27 -8.54 8.94
CA GLN A 100 -3.31 -7.56 9.42
C GLN A 100 -2.84 -6.67 8.28
N PHE A 101 -2.52 -7.25 7.11
CA PHE A 101 -2.12 -6.51 5.92
C PHE A 101 -3.16 -5.46 5.52
N ARG A 102 -4.44 -5.83 5.41
CA ARG A 102 -5.51 -4.88 5.03
C ARG A 102 -5.71 -3.75 6.04
N ARG A 103 -5.29 -3.94 7.30
CA ARG A 103 -5.39 -2.93 8.37
C ARG A 103 -4.17 -2.02 8.43
N THR A 104 -2.99 -2.52 8.08
CA THR A 104 -1.73 -1.80 8.28
C THR A 104 -1.08 -1.31 6.99
N VAL A 105 -1.46 -1.84 5.82
CA VAL A 105 -0.87 -1.49 4.53
C VAL A 105 -1.90 -0.81 3.64
N PHE A 106 -1.61 0.42 3.22
CA PHE A 106 -2.45 1.23 2.34
C PHE A 106 -1.74 1.51 1.02
N ILE A 107 -2.53 1.62 -0.05
CA ILE A 107 -2.04 1.86 -1.41
C ILE A 107 -2.56 3.21 -1.89
N ASP A 108 -1.63 4.14 -2.13
CA ASP A 108 -1.89 5.49 -2.61
C ASP A 108 -1.39 5.69 -4.05
N ASN A 109 -2.03 6.61 -4.79
CA ASN A 109 -1.68 6.99 -6.17
C ASN A 109 -1.53 5.84 -7.19
N ALA A 110 -2.03 4.64 -6.89
CA ALA A 110 -1.96 3.51 -7.81
C ALA A 110 -3.03 3.62 -8.90
N SER A 111 -2.61 3.37 -10.15
CA SER A 111 -3.53 3.23 -11.29
C SER A 111 -4.51 2.07 -11.08
N VAL A 112 -5.66 2.12 -11.77
CA VAL A 112 -6.66 1.04 -11.72
C VAL A 112 -6.03 -0.31 -12.07
N THR A 113 -5.19 -0.34 -13.11
CA THR A 113 -4.46 -1.55 -13.53
C THR A 113 -3.55 -2.07 -12.42
N ASN A 114 -2.77 -1.20 -11.78
CA ASN A 114 -1.89 -1.62 -10.69
C ASN A 114 -2.69 -2.13 -9.50
N ARG A 115 -3.79 -1.47 -9.13
CA ARG A 115 -4.70 -1.97 -8.06
C ARG A 115 -5.20 -3.37 -8.38
N SER A 116 -5.69 -3.63 -9.60
CA SER A 116 -6.15 -4.96 -10.00
C SER A 116 -5.04 -6.02 -9.96
N LEU A 117 -3.81 -5.68 -10.38
CA LEU A 117 -2.67 -6.59 -10.31
C LEU A 117 -2.30 -6.94 -8.86
N ILE A 118 -2.34 -5.94 -7.97
CA ILE A 118 -2.03 -6.11 -6.55
C ILE A 118 -3.08 -6.99 -5.87
N GLU A 119 -4.36 -6.68 -6.04
CA GLU A 119 -5.45 -7.49 -5.46
C GLU A 119 -5.38 -8.93 -5.95
N ARG A 120 -5.11 -9.13 -7.25
CA ARG A 120 -4.92 -10.47 -7.82
C ARG A 120 -3.73 -11.19 -7.18
N ALA A 121 -2.60 -10.53 -7.02
CA ALA A 121 -1.40 -11.14 -6.43
C ALA A 121 -1.64 -11.57 -4.98
N ILE A 122 -2.30 -10.73 -4.18
CA ILE A 122 -2.68 -11.03 -2.81
C ILE A 122 -3.63 -12.23 -2.76
N ALA A 123 -4.69 -12.22 -3.57
CA ALA A 123 -5.68 -13.29 -3.60
C ALA A 123 -5.07 -14.64 -4.01
N LEU A 124 -4.24 -14.67 -5.05
CA LEU A 124 -3.54 -15.88 -5.48
C LEU A 124 -2.65 -16.43 -4.36
N ARG A 125 -1.84 -15.57 -3.74
CA ARG A 125 -0.91 -15.99 -2.70
C ARG A 125 -1.62 -16.56 -1.48
N ILE A 126 -2.70 -15.94 -1.03
CA ILE A 126 -3.48 -16.42 0.11
C ILE A 126 -4.15 -17.76 -0.22
N SER A 127 -4.69 -17.90 -1.44
CA SER A 127 -5.32 -19.14 -1.88
C SER A 127 -4.32 -20.31 -1.99
N GLU A 128 -3.03 -20.05 -2.24
CA GLU A 128 -1.99 -21.09 -2.27
C GLU A 128 -1.60 -21.60 -0.86
N MET A 129 -2.02 -20.91 0.21
CA MET A 129 -1.69 -21.26 1.59
C MET A 129 -2.82 -21.98 2.34
N GLY A 130 -4.03 -22.05 1.76
CA GLY A 130 -5.20 -22.75 2.31
C GLY A 130 -5.39 -24.14 1.72
#